data_AF-A0A4Q2X9D1-F1
#
_entry.id   AF-A0A4Q2X9D1-F1
#
_cell.length_a   1.000
_cell.length_b   1.000
_cell.length_c   1.000
_cell.angle_alpha   90.00
_cell.angle_beta   90.00
_cell.angle_gamma   90.00
#
_symmetry.space_group_name_H-M   'P 1'
#
loop_
_entity.id
_entity.type
_entity.pdbx_description
1 polymer ?
#
loop_
_entity_poly.entity_id
_entity_poly.type
_entity_poly.pdbx_seq_one_letter_code
_entity_poly.pdbx_strand_id
1 'polypeptide(L)'
;MMPAIPQIDSDILIVRRDPVSGLMKDITWLRFLKSIACDLDRSRLKIDGSDFLISRKGLVALGPPPMKTTKLLICAVAVAAACAAAKAKGQTLTATLSGINPGAPVNGTFNNGSFVQDYPSGVLDFTDFGAFCVEPLEDLSFGQTVVYQIQDSGTLDNYSTISRLVGGYLSSAKTGLDAAAVQWAIWEVTAESLSSYSLLDGNVRITTPVSQSVANLANQYLANVNSYTPVNLVYLTSDTHQDIVSWNAVPEPTSLGLAALSGVFLLRRRRR
;
A
#
# COMPACT_ATOMS: atom_id res chain seq x y z
N MET A 1 -10.48 64.99 7.34
CA MET A 1 -11.20 64.57 6.13
C MET A 1 -10.63 63.23 5.68
N MET A 2 -11.33 62.14 6.00
CA MET A 2 -10.95 60.78 5.59
C MET A 2 -11.72 60.42 4.32
N PRO A 3 -11.09 59.83 3.28
CA PRO A 3 -11.81 59.37 2.11
C PRO A 3 -12.51 58.03 2.39
N ALA A 4 -13.70 57.90 1.83
CA ALA A 4 -14.60 56.76 1.97
C ALA A 4 -14.07 55.50 1.28
N ILE A 5 -14.32 54.36 1.93
CA ILE A 5 -14.10 53.00 1.41
C ILE A 5 -15.30 52.65 0.50
N PRO A 6 -15.10 52.18 -0.74
CA PRO A 6 -16.21 51.73 -1.57
C PRO A 6 -16.65 50.32 -1.19
N GLN A 7 -17.97 50.18 -1.07
CA GLN A 7 -18.72 48.96 -0.84
C GLN A 7 -18.69 48.09 -2.11
N ILE A 8 -18.28 46.82 -2.01
CA ILE A 8 -18.24 45.88 -3.13
C ILE A 8 -19.54 45.08 -3.12
N ASP A 9 -20.34 45.27 -4.17
CA ASP A 9 -21.55 44.52 -4.48
C ASP A 9 -21.20 43.09 -4.91
N SER A 10 -21.82 42.14 -4.22
CA SER A 10 -21.93 40.74 -4.61
C SER A 10 -23.08 40.57 -5.60
N ASP A 11 -22.78 40.20 -6.85
CA ASP A 11 -23.53 39.24 -7.68
C ASP A 11 -23.09 39.34 -9.14
N ILE A 12 -22.52 38.26 -9.68
CA ILE A 12 -22.63 37.86 -11.09
C ILE A 12 -22.04 36.44 -11.21
N LEU A 13 -22.93 35.44 -11.22
CA LEU A 13 -22.61 34.06 -11.58
C LEU A 13 -22.87 33.89 -13.08
N ILE A 14 -21.84 34.08 -13.91
CA ILE A 14 -21.90 33.72 -15.33
C ILE A 14 -21.43 32.27 -15.47
N VAL A 15 -22.38 31.35 -15.61
CA VAL A 15 -22.10 29.97 -16.04
C VAL A 15 -21.95 29.97 -17.56
N ARG A 16 -20.72 30.09 -18.05
CA ARG A 16 -20.38 29.69 -19.42
C ARG A 16 -20.02 28.21 -19.43
N ARG A 17 -20.83 27.41 -20.12
CA ARG A 17 -20.37 26.15 -20.70
C ARG A 17 -19.54 26.49 -21.92
N ASP A 18 -18.39 25.85 -22.06
CA ASP A 18 -17.95 25.29 -23.34
C ASP A 18 -16.86 24.23 -23.15
N PRO A 19 -16.67 23.35 -24.15
CA PRO A 19 -16.29 21.95 -23.97
C PRO A 19 -14.83 21.68 -24.37
N VAL A 20 -14.44 20.41 -24.29
CA VAL A 20 -13.20 19.81 -24.82
C VAL A 20 -11.99 19.86 -23.86
N SER A 21 -11.80 18.81 -23.05
CA SER A 21 -10.88 17.71 -23.37
C SER A 21 -10.55 16.86 -22.13
N GLY A 22 -10.84 15.55 -22.24
CA GLY A 22 -9.93 14.50 -21.78
C GLY A 22 -9.78 14.29 -20.28
N LEU A 23 -10.83 13.85 -19.59
CA LEU A 23 -10.68 13.19 -18.29
C LEU A 23 -11.64 12.00 -18.20
N MET A 24 -11.27 10.88 -18.80
CA MET A 24 -11.86 9.57 -18.49
C MET A 24 -11.37 9.19 -17.10
N LYS A 25 -12.13 9.59 -16.07
CA LYS A 25 -11.96 9.09 -14.70
C LYS A 25 -12.59 7.70 -14.62
N ASP A 26 -11.76 6.74 -14.26
CA ASP A 26 -12.07 5.34 -14.01
C ASP A 26 -13.15 5.16 -12.93
N ILE A 27 -14.40 5.18 -13.35
CA ILE A 27 -15.55 4.59 -12.62
C ILE A 27 -15.97 3.25 -13.28
N THR A 28 -15.26 2.81 -14.32
CA THR A 28 -15.61 1.62 -15.10
C THR A 28 -15.00 0.33 -14.53
N TRP A 29 -13.93 0.40 -13.73
CA TRP A 29 -13.28 -0.78 -13.15
C TRP A 29 -14.07 -1.42 -12.00
N LEU A 30 -14.81 -0.64 -11.22
CA LEU A 30 -15.64 -1.16 -10.11
C LEU A 30 -16.92 -1.86 -10.57
N ARG A 31 -17.37 -1.66 -11.81
CA ARG A 31 -18.47 -2.44 -12.40
C ARG A 31 -18.00 -3.73 -13.06
N PHE A 32 -16.75 -3.80 -13.51
CA PHE A 32 -16.19 -5.03 -14.10
C PHE A 32 -15.88 -6.09 -13.03
N LEU A 33 -15.34 -5.68 -11.87
CA LEU A 33 -15.08 -6.63 -10.76
C LEU A 33 -16.35 -7.11 -10.07
N LYS A 34 -17.41 -6.29 -10.01
CA LYS A 34 -18.74 -6.72 -9.51
C LYS A 34 -19.47 -7.65 -10.48
N SER A 35 -19.12 -7.61 -11.77
CA SER A 35 -19.64 -8.55 -12.78
C SER A 35 -18.96 -9.92 -12.68
N ILE A 36 -17.66 -9.99 -12.38
CA ILE A 36 -16.93 -11.26 -12.25
C ILE A 36 -17.30 -12.01 -10.95
N ALA A 37 -17.57 -11.29 -9.86
CA ALA A 37 -17.95 -11.92 -8.59
C ALA A 37 -19.39 -12.48 -8.58
N CYS A 38 -20.28 -12.02 -9.48
CA CYS A 38 -21.65 -12.54 -9.60
C CYS A 38 -21.79 -13.67 -10.65
N ASP A 39 -20.80 -13.88 -11.52
CA ASP A 39 -20.89 -14.85 -12.62
C ASP A 39 -20.32 -16.25 -12.27
N LEU A 40 -19.68 -16.39 -11.09
CA LEU A 40 -19.18 -17.67 -10.58
C LEU A 40 -20.18 -18.46 -9.72
N ASP A 41 -21.37 -17.89 -9.45
CA ASP A 41 -22.45 -18.57 -8.71
C ASP A 41 -23.65 -18.94 -9.61
N ARG A 42 -23.53 -18.75 -10.93
CA ARG A 42 -24.62 -19.04 -11.88
C ARG A 42 -24.23 -19.85 -13.11
N SER A 43 -23.15 -20.62 -13.04
CA SER A 43 -22.92 -21.72 -13.98
C SER A 43 -23.79 -22.92 -13.60
N ARG A 44 -25.11 -22.78 -13.76
CA ARG A 44 -25.99 -23.95 -13.93
C ARG A 44 -25.47 -24.71 -15.14
N LEU A 45 -24.81 -25.84 -14.90
CA LEU A 45 -24.61 -26.89 -15.89
C LEU A 45 -26.01 -27.36 -16.35
N LYS A 46 -26.56 -26.71 -17.38
CA LYS A 46 -27.59 -27.33 -18.22
C LYS A 46 -26.85 -28.27 -19.16
N ILE A 47 -26.86 -29.54 -18.79
CA ILE A 47 -26.56 -30.63 -19.71
C ILE A 47 -27.80 -30.70 -20.62
N ASP A 48 -27.68 -30.16 -21.83
CA ASP A 48 -28.71 -30.33 -22.85
C ASP A 48 -28.77 -31.81 -23.22
N GLY A 49 -29.87 -32.44 -22.80
CA GLY A 49 -30.26 -33.76 -23.25
C GLY A 49 -30.85 -33.65 -24.63
N SER A 50 -30.07 -33.98 -25.66
CA SER A 50 -30.58 -34.40 -26.96
C SER A 50 -29.80 -35.62 -27.42
N ASP A 51 -30.57 -36.62 -27.84
CA ASP A 51 -30.18 -37.79 -28.61
C ASP A 51 -29.42 -38.91 -27.88
N PHE A 52 -30.19 -39.71 -27.12
CA PHE A 52 -29.88 -41.13 -26.96
C PHE A 52 -31.05 -42.00 -27.38
N LEU A 53 -30.96 -42.52 -28.61
CA LEU A 53 -31.87 -43.49 -29.19
C LEU A 53 -31.84 -44.80 -28.37
N ILE A 54 -32.98 -45.12 -27.77
CA ILE A 54 -33.23 -46.39 -27.09
C ILE A 54 -33.52 -47.45 -28.16
N SER A 55 -32.51 -48.24 -28.52
CA SER A 55 -32.70 -49.54 -29.16
C SER A 55 -32.89 -50.60 -28.08
N ARG A 56 -34.13 -51.08 -27.94
CA ARG A 56 -34.48 -52.21 -27.08
C ARG A 56 -33.79 -53.48 -27.59
N LYS A 57 -32.84 -54.03 -26.82
CA LYS A 57 -32.57 -55.48 -26.76
C LYS A 57 -31.75 -55.83 -25.51
N GLY A 58 -32.32 -56.72 -24.69
CA GLY A 58 -31.57 -57.58 -23.76
C GLY A 58 -31.14 -56.93 -22.44
N LEU A 59 -32.04 -56.94 -21.46
CA LEU A 59 -31.71 -56.67 -20.05
C LEU A 59 -30.93 -57.88 -19.51
N VAL A 60 -29.60 -57.79 -19.45
CA VAL A 60 -28.75 -58.69 -18.67
C VAL A 60 -28.36 -57.95 -17.40
N ALA A 61 -28.84 -58.44 -16.25
CA ALA A 61 -28.53 -57.88 -14.94
C ALA A 61 -27.05 -58.15 -14.60
N LEU A 62 -26.18 -57.20 -14.94
CA LEU A 62 -24.81 -57.14 -14.45
C LEU A 62 -24.80 -56.41 -13.12
N GLY A 63 -24.35 -57.12 -12.06
CA GLY A 63 -24.21 -56.57 -10.72
C GLY A 63 -23.32 -55.32 -10.69
N PRO A 64 -23.50 -54.43 -9.70
CA PRO A 64 -22.81 -53.16 -9.64
C PRO A 64 -21.29 -53.38 -9.63
N PRO A 65 -20.52 -52.79 -10.55
CA PRO A 65 -19.09 -52.95 -10.56
C PRO A 65 -18.50 -52.32 -9.27
N PRO A 66 -17.48 -52.95 -8.66
CA PRO A 66 -16.83 -52.41 -7.46
C PRO A 66 -16.26 -51.03 -7.79
N MET A 67 -16.89 -50.00 -7.24
CA MET A 67 -16.50 -48.62 -7.41
C MET A 67 -15.11 -48.42 -6.81
N LYS A 68 -14.10 -48.31 -7.68
CA LYS A 68 -12.71 -48.04 -7.31
C LYS A 68 -12.64 -46.69 -6.60
N THR A 69 -12.47 -46.73 -5.29
CA THR A 69 -12.39 -45.63 -4.30
C THR A 69 -11.34 -44.55 -4.62
N THR A 70 -10.51 -44.74 -5.64
CA THR A 70 -9.43 -43.83 -6.04
C THR A 70 -9.90 -42.55 -6.73
N LYS A 71 -11.06 -42.54 -7.42
CA LYS A 71 -11.54 -41.33 -8.12
C LYS A 71 -12.15 -40.27 -7.18
N LEU A 72 -12.64 -40.68 -6.01
CA LEU A 72 -13.28 -39.79 -5.05
C LEU A 72 -12.25 -39.00 -4.22
N LEU A 73 -11.04 -39.54 -4.05
CA LEU A 73 -9.94 -38.88 -3.33
C LEU A 73 -9.31 -37.71 -4.12
N ILE A 74 -9.31 -37.74 -5.45
CA ILE A 74 -8.67 -36.72 -6.28
C ILE A 74 -9.47 -35.40 -6.25
N CYS A 75 -10.81 -35.46 -6.26
CA CYS A 75 -11.64 -34.26 -6.18
C CYS A 75 -11.56 -33.56 -4.81
N ALA A 76 -11.40 -34.31 -3.71
CA ALA A 76 -11.33 -33.73 -2.37
C ALA A 76 -10.06 -32.89 -2.14
N VAL A 77 -8.93 -33.28 -2.74
CA VAL A 77 -7.66 -32.55 -2.62
C VAL A 77 -7.66 -31.25 -3.43
N ALA A 78 -8.29 -31.24 -4.61
CA ALA A 78 -8.38 -30.03 -5.45
C ALA A 78 -9.22 -28.91 -4.80
N VAL A 79 -10.32 -29.27 -4.12
CA VAL A 79 -11.17 -28.28 -3.42
C VAL A 79 -10.46 -27.70 -2.19
N ALA A 80 -9.71 -28.52 -1.44
CA ALA A 80 -8.93 -28.03 -0.30
C ALA A 80 -7.79 -27.08 -0.71
N ALA A 81 -7.13 -27.31 -1.85
CA ALA A 81 -6.10 -26.42 -2.38
C ALA A 81 -6.66 -25.08 -2.87
N ALA A 82 -7.84 -25.08 -3.51
CA ALA A 82 -8.50 -23.86 -3.97
C ALA A 82 -8.94 -22.94 -2.81
N CYS A 83 -9.39 -23.51 -1.68
CA CYS A 83 -9.76 -22.72 -0.51
C CYS A 83 -8.56 -22.13 0.26
N ALA A 84 -7.36 -22.71 0.13
CA ALA A 84 -6.14 -22.17 0.75
C ALA A 84 -5.58 -20.96 -0.01
N ALA A 85 -5.70 -20.95 -1.35
CA ALA A 85 -5.21 -19.84 -2.19
C ALA A 85 -6.07 -18.56 -2.06
N ALA A 86 -7.37 -18.69 -1.76
CA ALA A 86 -8.28 -17.54 -1.64
C ALA A 86 -8.09 -16.73 -0.33
N LYS A 87 -7.23 -17.18 0.60
CA LYS A 87 -6.92 -16.48 1.86
C LYS A 87 -5.51 -15.89 1.92
N ALA A 88 -4.86 -15.67 0.77
CA ALA A 88 -3.68 -14.80 0.70
C ALA A 88 -4.07 -13.31 0.83
N LYS A 89 -5.01 -12.97 1.72
CA LYS A 89 -5.23 -11.59 2.14
C LYS A 89 -4.07 -11.19 3.05
N GLY A 90 -3.59 -9.96 2.83
CA GLY A 90 -2.36 -9.37 3.35
C GLY A 90 -1.98 -9.83 4.74
N GLN A 91 -0.70 -10.16 4.89
CA GLN A 91 -0.13 -10.40 6.21
C GLN A 91 -0.29 -9.12 7.03
N THR A 92 -0.88 -9.24 8.21
CA THR A 92 -1.01 -8.11 9.13
C THR A 92 0.21 -8.05 10.04
N LEU A 93 0.75 -6.85 10.25
CA LEU A 93 1.85 -6.59 11.16
C LEU A 93 1.36 -5.67 12.27
N THR A 94 1.41 -6.15 13.51
CA THR A 94 1.12 -5.30 14.68
C THR A 94 2.43 -4.69 15.17
N ALA A 95 2.50 -3.37 15.25
CA ALA A 95 3.69 -2.64 15.70
C ALA A 95 3.31 -1.51 16.66
N THR A 96 4.15 -1.23 17.64
CA THR A 96 3.95 -0.11 18.58
C THR A 96 4.99 0.96 18.34
N LEU A 97 4.55 2.19 18.09
CA LEU A 97 5.45 3.33 17.91
C LEU A 97 6.06 3.72 19.26
N SER A 98 7.37 3.59 19.39
CA SER A 98 8.10 3.99 20.61
C SER A 98 8.48 5.46 20.58
N GLY A 99 8.80 6.00 19.39
CA GLY A 99 9.18 7.39 19.23
C GLY A 99 9.71 7.69 17.83
N ILE A 100 10.44 8.80 17.70
CA ILE A 100 11.21 9.13 16.50
C ILE A 100 12.68 9.17 16.87
N ASN A 101 13.48 8.27 16.31
CA ASN A 101 14.90 8.20 16.59
C ASN A 101 15.67 7.50 15.46
N PRO A 102 16.65 8.16 14.82
CA PRO A 102 17.00 9.58 14.98
C PRO A 102 15.94 10.50 14.35
N GLY A 103 15.79 11.72 14.88
CA GLY A 103 14.88 12.73 14.33
C GLY A 103 15.15 14.15 14.82
N ALA A 104 14.50 15.12 14.18
CA ALA A 104 14.51 16.53 14.56
C ALA A 104 13.13 17.17 14.28
N PRO A 105 12.65 18.08 15.14
CA PRO A 105 11.49 18.89 14.82
C PRO A 105 11.83 19.84 13.67
N VAL A 106 10.94 19.94 12.70
CA VAL A 106 11.12 20.80 11.53
C VAL A 106 9.88 21.66 11.36
N ASN A 107 10.10 22.96 11.26
CA ASN A 107 9.03 23.91 11.01
C ASN A 107 8.71 23.94 9.52
N GLY A 108 7.46 23.71 9.15
CA GLY A 108 7.07 23.78 7.76
C GLY A 108 5.57 23.74 7.56
N THR A 109 5.16 23.57 6.30
CA THR A 109 3.80 23.71 5.84
C THR A 109 3.48 22.65 4.80
N PHE A 110 2.22 22.24 4.77
CA PHE A 110 1.63 21.43 3.70
C PHE A 110 0.57 22.24 2.94
N ASN A 111 0.20 21.80 1.74
CA ASN A 111 -0.82 22.45 0.91
C ASN A 111 -0.54 23.93 0.62
N ASN A 112 0.65 24.23 0.07
CA ASN A 112 1.05 25.58 -0.37
C ASN A 112 1.13 26.65 0.73
N GLY A 113 1.48 26.28 1.97
CA GLY A 113 1.78 27.28 3.00
C GLY A 113 0.61 27.71 3.88
N SER A 114 -0.52 27.00 3.83
CA SER A 114 -1.74 27.45 4.53
C SER A 114 -1.62 27.44 6.06
N PHE A 115 -0.75 26.59 6.63
CA PHE A 115 -0.49 26.52 8.07
C PHE A 115 0.95 26.10 8.35
N VAL A 116 1.59 26.77 9.31
CA VAL A 116 2.97 26.51 9.75
C VAL A 116 2.93 25.82 11.11
N GLN A 117 3.55 24.65 11.21
CA GLN A 117 3.69 23.91 12.46
C GLN A 117 5.07 23.25 12.55
N ASP A 118 5.51 22.98 13.78
CA ASP A 118 6.64 22.09 14.03
C ASP A 118 6.19 20.64 13.90
N TYR A 119 6.71 19.95 12.88
CA TYR A 119 6.47 18.54 12.65
C TYR A 119 7.64 17.72 13.18
N PRO A 120 7.40 16.73 14.05
CA PRO A 120 8.44 15.80 14.45
C PRO A 120 8.77 14.92 13.24
N SER A 121 10.01 15.02 12.74
CA SER A 121 10.42 14.34 11.51
C SER A 121 11.67 13.51 11.73
N GLY A 122 11.75 12.34 11.09
CA GLY A 122 12.86 11.41 11.27
C GLY A 122 12.43 9.97 11.06
N VAL A 123 13.23 9.04 11.58
CA VAL A 123 12.89 7.61 11.55
C VAL A 123 11.89 7.32 12.67
N LEU A 124 10.69 6.84 12.30
CA LEU A 124 9.76 6.23 13.23
C LEU A 124 10.39 4.96 13.81
N ASP A 125 10.52 4.92 15.13
CA ASP A 125 11.10 3.80 15.87
C ASP A 125 9.97 2.93 16.41
N PHE A 126 9.69 1.83 15.73
CA PHE A 126 8.78 0.80 16.21
C PHE A 126 9.56 -0.27 16.99
N THR A 127 8.85 -1.02 17.83
CA THR A 127 9.44 -2.10 18.65
C THR A 127 10.35 -3.06 17.89
N ASP A 128 10.09 -3.28 16.60
CA ASP A 128 10.75 -4.31 15.80
C ASP A 128 11.45 -3.77 14.54
N PHE A 129 11.23 -2.51 14.17
CA PHE A 129 11.81 -1.92 12.94
C PHE A 129 11.78 -0.39 12.92
N GLY A 130 12.63 0.20 12.09
CA GLY A 130 12.57 1.62 11.74
C GLY A 130 11.79 1.84 10.44
N ALA A 131 11.06 2.94 10.35
CA ALA A 131 10.30 3.30 9.16
C ALA A 131 10.29 4.82 8.90
N PHE A 132 9.92 5.22 7.69
CA PHE A 132 9.55 6.60 7.36
C PHE A 132 8.06 6.68 7.02
N CYS A 133 7.44 7.80 7.35
CA CYS A 133 6.06 8.10 6.95
C CYS A 133 6.00 8.39 5.46
N VAL A 134 4.94 7.93 4.79
CA VAL A 134 4.66 8.28 3.39
C VAL A 134 3.68 9.44 3.31
N GLU A 135 2.80 9.56 4.29
CA GLU A 135 1.71 10.53 4.32
C GLU A 135 1.96 11.59 5.40
N PRO A 136 2.01 12.88 5.05
CA PRO A 136 2.32 13.93 6.02
C PRO A 136 1.14 14.38 6.90
N LEU A 137 -0.09 14.11 6.47
CA LEU A 137 -1.31 14.67 7.10
C LEU A 137 -2.05 13.66 7.98
N GLU A 138 -1.53 12.45 8.09
CA GLU A 138 -2.11 11.42 8.95
C GLU A 138 -1.30 11.32 10.26
N ASP A 139 -2.02 11.25 11.38
CA ASP A 139 -1.40 11.31 12.70
C ASP A 139 -1.02 9.91 13.23
N LEU A 140 0.05 9.87 14.01
CA LEU A 140 0.48 8.69 14.76
C LEU A 140 0.97 9.13 16.14
N SER A 141 0.47 8.50 17.20
CA SER A 141 0.83 8.86 18.58
C SER A 141 1.86 7.93 19.18
N PHE A 142 2.75 8.45 20.03
CA PHE A 142 3.72 7.62 20.75
C PHE A 142 3.01 6.66 21.73
N GLY A 143 3.52 5.43 21.82
CA GLY A 143 2.91 4.34 22.59
C GLY A 143 1.68 3.71 21.93
N GLN A 144 1.27 4.18 20.75
CA GLN A 144 0.14 3.61 20.02
C GLN A 144 0.53 2.33 19.30
N THR A 145 -0.26 1.28 19.49
CA THR A 145 -0.16 0.04 18.71
C THR A 145 -1.07 0.12 17.50
N VAL A 146 -0.50 -0.08 16.31
CA VAL A 146 -1.19 -0.03 15.02
C VAL A 146 -1.05 -1.39 14.32
N VAL A 147 -2.11 -1.79 13.60
CA VAL A 147 -2.13 -3.00 12.78
C VAL A 147 -2.01 -2.60 11.33
N TYR A 148 -0.84 -2.82 10.75
CA TYR A 148 -0.56 -2.55 9.36
C TYR A 148 -0.89 -3.74 8.48
N GLN A 149 -1.33 -3.48 7.25
CA GLN A 149 -1.42 -4.44 6.17
C GLN A 149 -0.13 -4.37 5.35
N ILE A 150 0.54 -5.50 5.15
CA ILE A 150 1.67 -5.58 4.23
C ILE A 150 1.12 -5.56 2.81
N GLN A 151 1.48 -4.53 2.05
CA GLN A 151 1.13 -4.37 0.65
C GLN A 151 2.30 -4.74 -0.27
N ASP A 152 2.00 -4.94 -1.55
CA ASP A 152 3.04 -4.98 -2.57
C ASP A 152 3.69 -3.60 -2.69
N SER A 153 5.00 -3.54 -2.48
CA SER A 153 5.78 -2.31 -2.64
C SER A 153 5.61 -1.62 -4.00
N GLY A 154 5.25 -2.38 -5.04
CA GLY A 154 4.96 -1.84 -6.37
C GLY A 154 3.67 -1.02 -6.47
N THR A 155 2.79 -1.05 -5.46
CA THR A 155 1.58 -0.21 -5.41
C THR A 155 1.85 1.16 -4.77
N LEU A 156 3.04 1.39 -4.21
CA LEU A 156 3.42 2.67 -3.65
C LEU A 156 3.81 3.64 -4.79
N ASP A 157 3.13 4.77 -4.85
CA ASP A 157 3.48 5.84 -5.77
C ASP A 157 4.92 6.32 -5.52
N ASN A 158 5.67 6.55 -6.61
CA ASN A 158 7.06 6.96 -6.57
C ASN A 158 8.00 6.00 -5.79
N TYR A 159 7.65 4.71 -5.68
CA TYR A 159 8.47 3.68 -5.01
C TYR A 159 9.96 3.72 -5.39
N SER A 160 10.28 3.88 -6.67
CA SER A 160 11.67 3.91 -7.16
C SER A 160 12.47 5.10 -6.65
N THR A 161 11.82 6.24 -6.42
CA THR A 161 12.42 7.45 -5.85
C THR A 161 12.56 7.29 -4.34
N ILE A 162 11.50 6.84 -3.65
CA ILE A 162 11.50 6.64 -2.20
C ILE A 162 12.56 5.61 -1.78
N SER A 163 12.64 4.47 -2.47
CA SER A 163 13.67 3.44 -2.22
C SER A 163 15.10 3.95 -2.37
N ARG A 164 15.35 4.91 -3.26
CA ARG A 164 16.66 5.56 -3.41
C ARG A 164 16.93 6.59 -2.34
N LEU A 165 15.94 7.38 -1.93
CA LEU A 165 16.07 8.31 -0.81
C LEU A 165 16.41 7.56 0.49
N VAL A 166 15.72 6.45 0.77
CA VAL A 166 16.04 5.58 1.91
C VAL A 166 17.43 4.97 1.75
N GLY A 167 17.83 4.56 0.54
CA GLY A 167 19.19 4.10 0.27
C GLY A 167 20.26 5.15 0.55
N GLY A 168 20.01 6.42 0.19
CA GLY A 168 20.84 7.56 0.52
C GLY A 168 20.99 7.75 2.03
N TYR A 169 19.87 7.72 2.77
CA TYR A 169 19.89 7.74 4.25
C TYR A 169 20.71 6.59 4.84
N LEU A 170 20.53 5.37 4.34
CA LEU A 170 21.24 4.20 4.86
C LEU A 170 22.75 4.25 4.60
N SER A 171 23.18 5.01 3.59
CA SER A 171 24.58 5.29 3.27
C SER A 171 25.18 6.50 3.99
N SER A 172 24.36 7.31 4.67
CA SER A 172 24.79 8.53 5.35
C SER A 172 25.26 8.27 6.79
N ALA A 173 25.52 9.35 7.54
CA ALA A 173 25.85 9.30 8.95
C ALA A 173 24.65 8.95 9.85
N LYS A 174 23.43 8.89 9.30
CA LYS A 174 22.18 8.57 10.01
C LYS A 174 21.95 9.46 11.22
N THR A 175 22.23 10.76 11.08
CA THR A 175 21.97 11.75 12.11
C THR A 175 20.48 12.13 12.15
N GLY A 176 20.03 12.84 13.20
CA GLY A 176 18.68 13.41 13.25
C GLY A 176 18.39 14.36 12.07
N LEU A 177 19.41 15.08 11.58
CA LEU A 177 19.29 15.92 10.40
C LEU A 177 19.12 15.09 9.12
N ASP A 178 19.88 13.99 8.96
CA ASP A 178 19.72 13.10 7.80
C ASP A 178 18.32 12.48 7.76
N ALA A 179 17.84 11.99 8.91
CA ALA A 179 16.53 11.37 9.01
C ALA A 179 15.40 12.39 8.75
N ALA A 180 15.47 13.58 9.34
CA ALA A 180 14.52 14.65 9.09
C ALA A 180 14.53 15.06 7.61
N ALA A 181 15.70 15.26 7.01
CA ALA A 181 15.83 15.65 5.62
C ALA A 181 15.22 14.61 4.65
N VAL A 182 15.45 13.33 4.90
CA VAL A 182 14.88 12.24 4.09
C VAL A 182 13.38 12.12 4.30
N GLN A 183 12.88 12.26 5.53
CA GLN A 183 11.43 12.26 5.82
C GLN A 183 10.70 13.37 5.04
N TRP A 184 11.26 14.58 5.03
CA TRP A 184 10.68 15.70 4.26
C TRP A 184 10.81 15.51 2.75
N ALA A 185 11.91 14.94 2.27
CA ALA A 185 12.06 14.60 0.85
C ALA A 185 11.04 13.53 0.40
N ILE A 186 10.71 12.56 1.26
CA ILE A 186 9.66 11.57 0.98
C ILE A 186 8.29 12.26 0.90
N TRP A 187 7.95 13.12 1.86
CA TRP A 187 6.68 13.86 1.82
C TRP A 187 6.55 14.77 0.61
N GLU A 188 7.64 15.42 0.19
CA GLU A 188 7.67 16.19 -1.06
C GLU A 188 7.38 15.27 -2.26
N VAL A 189 8.05 14.12 -2.36
CA VAL A 189 7.83 13.18 -3.47
C VAL A 189 6.41 12.60 -3.50
N THR A 190 5.78 12.40 -2.34
CA THR A 190 4.42 11.81 -2.26
C THR A 190 3.31 12.83 -2.44
N ALA A 191 3.52 14.09 -2.02
CA ALA A 191 2.51 15.14 -2.12
C ALA A 191 2.68 16.07 -3.34
N GLU A 192 3.83 16.04 -4.03
CA GLU A 192 4.08 16.93 -5.15
C GLU A 192 3.33 16.48 -6.42
N SER A 193 2.68 17.45 -7.08
CA SER A 193 1.98 17.28 -8.35
C SER A 193 2.68 17.98 -9.51
N LEU A 194 3.71 18.79 -9.21
CA LEU A 194 4.57 19.47 -10.17
C LEU A 194 5.65 18.52 -10.73
N SER A 195 6.32 18.97 -11.81
CA SER A 195 7.38 18.20 -12.48
C SER A 195 8.76 18.31 -11.81
N SER A 196 8.90 19.11 -10.75
CA SER A 196 10.15 19.32 -10.02
C SER A 196 9.90 19.39 -8.53
N TYR A 197 10.74 18.69 -7.76
CA TYR A 197 10.69 18.68 -6.29
C TYR A 197 11.49 19.86 -5.71
N SER A 198 10.88 20.63 -4.81
CA SER A 198 11.53 21.72 -4.09
C SER A 198 10.81 22.01 -2.77
N LEU A 199 11.52 21.85 -1.66
CA LEU A 199 10.99 22.19 -0.33
C LEU A 199 10.90 23.70 -0.04
N LEU A 200 11.19 24.55 -1.02
CA LEU A 200 11.04 26.00 -0.93
C LEU A 200 9.77 26.49 -1.66
N ASP A 201 9.41 25.83 -2.76
CA ASP A 201 8.34 26.29 -3.67
C ASP A 201 7.21 25.26 -3.87
N GLY A 202 7.41 24.00 -3.44
CA GLY A 202 6.50 22.88 -3.64
C GLY A 202 5.27 22.90 -2.73
N ASN A 203 4.47 21.83 -2.79
CA ASN A 203 3.30 21.66 -1.92
C ASN A 203 3.70 21.43 -0.46
N VAL A 204 4.87 20.83 -0.24
CA VAL A 204 5.50 20.65 1.07
C VAL A 204 6.63 21.67 1.19
N ARG A 205 6.58 22.55 2.18
CA ARG A 205 7.58 23.61 2.35
C ARG A 205 8.15 23.61 3.75
N ILE A 206 9.45 23.82 3.87
CA ILE A 206 10.11 24.03 5.16
C ILE A 206 10.24 25.54 5.39
N THR A 207 9.81 26.00 6.56
CA THR A 207 9.90 27.42 6.92
C THR A 207 11.34 27.79 7.22
N THR A 208 11.85 28.75 6.45
CA THR A 208 13.17 29.34 6.64
C THR A 208 13.06 30.63 7.46
N PRO A 209 14.02 30.96 8.34
CA PRO A 209 15.34 30.34 8.49
C PRO A 209 15.41 29.21 9.53
N VAL A 210 14.35 28.96 10.30
CA VAL A 210 14.40 28.09 11.50
C VAL A 210 14.87 26.67 11.17
N SER A 211 14.46 26.11 10.02
CA SER A 211 14.81 24.76 9.60
C SER A 211 15.63 24.71 8.28
N GLN A 212 16.41 25.76 8.00
CA GLN A 212 17.17 25.90 6.74
C GLN A 212 18.14 24.74 6.49
N SER A 213 18.80 24.23 7.53
CA SER A 213 19.76 23.13 7.39
C SER A 213 19.09 21.85 6.88
N VAL A 214 17.89 21.55 7.37
CA VAL A 214 17.09 20.42 6.92
C VAL A 214 16.61 20.64 5.49
N ALA A 215 16.12 21.84 5.16
CA ALA A 215 15.70 22.17 3.79
C ALA A 215 16.84 22.02 2.77
N ASN A 216 18.04 22.52 3.09
CA ASN A 216 19.21 22.39 2.23
C ASN A 216 19.61 20.92 2.03
N LEU A 217 19.65 20.15 3.13
CA LEU A 217 20.03 18.74 3.07
C LEU A 217 18.99 17.90 2.32
N ALA A 218 17.69 18.17 2.53
CA ALA A 218 16.62 17.47 1.85
C ALA A 218 16.61 17.75 0.33
N ASN A 219 16.81 19.03 -0.07
CA ASN A 219 17.01 19.37 -1.47
C ASN A 219 18.27 18.71 -2.07
N GLN A 220 19.32 18.51 -1.26
CA GLN A 220 20.50 17.74 -1.69
C GLN A 220 20.18 16.25 -1.89
N TYR A 221 19.38 15.62 -1.02
CA TYR A 221 18.91 14.25 -1.22
C TYR A 221 18.07 14.13 -2.51
N LEU A 222 17.14 15.07 -2.75
CA LEU A 222 16.31 15.09 -3.96
C LEU A 222 17.16 15.26 -5.23
N ALA A 223 18.12 16.19 -5.23
CA ALA A 223 19.01 16.43 -6.37
C ALA A 223 19.89 15.21 -6.70
N ASN A 224 20.28 14.42 -5.69
CA ASN A 224 21.16 13.27 -5.83
C ASN A 224 20.40 11.93 -5.89
N VAL A 225 19.07 11.92 -5.94
CA VAL A 225 18.28 10.69 -5.76
C VAL A 225 18.65 9.58 -6.74
N ASN A 226 18.98 9.92 -7.98
CA ASN A 226 19.36 8.96 -9.02
C ASN A 226 20.76 8.33 -8.79
N SER A 227 21.58 8.93 -7.93
CA SER A 227 22.92 8.42 -7.59
C SER A 227 22.91 7.41 -6.44
N TYR A 228 21.84 7.39 -5.62
CA TYR A 228 21.74 6.45 -4.50
C TYR A 228 21.34 5.05 -4.97
N THR A 229 21.87 4.04 -4.27
CA THR A 229 21.51 2.64 -4.51
C THR A 229 20.11 2.39 -3.93
N PRO A 230 19.14 1.92 -4.72
CA PRO A 230 17.80 1.64 -4.20
C PRO A 230 17.85 0.49 -3.19
N VAL A 231 17.03 0.57 -2.15
CA VAL A 231 16.81 -0.52 -1.19
C VAL A 231 15.44 -1.15 -1.33
N ASN A 232 15.31 -2.40 -0.95
CA ASN A 232 14.00 -3.07 -0.93
C ASN A 232 13.18 -2.51 0.24
N LEU A 233 11.99 -1.99 -0.03
CA LEU A 233 11.09 -1.50 1.02
C LEU A 233 9.90 -2.43 1.21
N VAL A 234 9.43 -2.51 2.45
CA VAL A 234 8.14 -3.08 2.80
C VAL A 234 7.17 -1.92 2.98
N TYR A 235 6.10 -1.91 2.18
CA TYR A 235 5.04 -0.91 2.27
C TYR A 235 3.95 -1.42 3.22
N LEU A 236 3.68 -0.64 4.25
CA LEU A 236 2.78 -0.98 5.34
C LEU A 236 1.67 0.06 5.39
N THR A 237 0.42 -0.38 5.17
CA THR A 237 -0.73 0.53 5.12
C THR A 237 -1.68 0.35 6.29
N SER A 238 -2.35 1.41 6.72
CA SER A 238 -3.38 1.35 7.75
C SER A 238 -4.62 2.12 7.33
N ASP A 239 -5.81 1.62 7.67
CA ASP A 239 -7.06 2.30 7.32
C ASP A 239 -7.34 3.53 8.22
N THR A 240 -6.58 3.70 9.30
CA THR A 240 -6.83 4.70 10.34
C THR A 240 -5.61 5.51 10.76
N HIS A 241 -4.45 5.25 10.15
CA HIS A 241 -3.17 5.85 10.52
C HIS A 241 -2.28 5.96 9.30
N GLN A 242 -1.29 6.86 9.38
CA GLN A 242 -0.36 7.09 8.28
C GLN A 242 0.29 5.80 7.78
N ASP A 243 0.38 5.72 6.46
CA ASP A 243 1.14 4.70 5.78
C ASP A 243 2.64 4.89 5.99
N ILE A 244 3.38 3.77 6.07
CA ILE A 244 4.81 3.78 6.36
C ILE A 244 5.59 2.87 5.41
N VAL A 245 6.87 3.19 5.23
CA VAL A 245 7.83 2.33 4.53
C VAL A 245 8.96 1.92 5.45
N SER A 246 9.24 0.62 5.50
CA SER A 246 10.34 0.04 6.28
C SER A 246 11.36 -0.60 5.34
N TRP A 247 12.64 -0.56 5.72
CA TRP A 247 13.74 -1.22 4.99
C TRP A 247 14.29 -2.45 5.73
N ASN A 248 13.82 -2.70 6.95
CA ASN A 248 14.22 -3.89 7.69
C ASN A 248 13.31 -5.06 7.28
N ALA A 249 13.88 -6.26 7.24
CA ALA A 249 13.09 -7.47 7.05
C ALA A 249 12.07 -7.57 8.19
N VAL A 250 10.80 -7.36 7.87
CA VAL A 250 9.70 -7.61 8.80
C VAL A 250 9.77 -9.09 9.15
N PRO A 251 9.85 -9.48 10.43
CA PRO A 251 9.86 -10.88 10.83
C PRO A 251 8.68 -11.58 10.16
N GLU A 252 8.97 -12.55 9.30
CA GLU A 252 7.93 -13.26 8.58
C GLU A 252 6.93 -13.80 9.62
N PRO A 253 5.62 -13.57 9.42
CA PRO A 253 4.64 -14.05 10.36
C PRO A 253 4.83 -15.56 10.52
N THR A 254 4.66 -16.04 11.75
CA THR A 254 4.85 -17.43 12.18
C THR A 254 4.07 -18.45 11.34
N SER A 255 3.19 -17.99 10.45
CA SER A 255 2.48 -18.75 9.43
C SER A 255 3.41 -19.56 8.51
N LEU A 256 4.60 -19.07 8.14
CA LEU A 256 5.57 -19.86 7.36
C LEU A 256 6.13 -21.03 8.19
N GLY A 257 6.38 -20.80 9.48
CA GLY A 257 6.75 -21.85 10.42
C GLY A 257 5.65 -22.92 10.52
N LEU A 258 4.38 -22.51 10.61
CA LEU A 258 3.24 -23.43 10.65
C LEU A 258 3.03 -24.16 9.31
N ALA A 259 3.23 -23.50 8.17
CA ALA A 259 3.14 -24.12 6.86
C ALA A 259 4.22 -25.21 6.70
N ALA A 260 5.46 -24.91 7.08
CA ALA A 260 6.55 -25.89 7.09
C ALA A 260 6.23 -27.08 8.00
N LEU A 261 5.71 -26.82 9.21
CA LEU A 261 5.28 -27.86 10.15
C LEU A 261 4.15 -28.73 9.59
N SER A 262 3.15 -28.12 8.93
CA SER A 262 2.06 -28.84 8.29
C SER A 262 2.57 -29.74 7.15
N GLY A 263 3.55 -29.27 6.37
CA GLY A 263 4.23 -30.05 5.34
C GLY A 263 4.95 -31.28 5.92
N VAL A 264 5.67 -31.11 7.03
CA VAL A 264 6.34 -32.22 7.73
C VAL A 264 5.34 -33.25 8.25
N PHE A 265 4.21 -32.82 8.82
CA PHE A 265 3.15 -33.73 9.28
C PHE A 265 2.53 -34.54 8.13
N LEU A 266 2.28 -33.91 6.98
CA LEU A 266 1.78 -34.60 5.79
C LEU A 266 2.80 -35.60 5.23
N LEU A 267 4.08 -35.24 5.20
CA LEU A 267 5.16 -36.16 4.78
C LEU A 267 5.32 -37.34 5.73
N ARG A 268 5.17 -37.14 7.05
CA ARG A 268 5.24 -38.22 8.05
C ARG A 268 4.10 -39.22 7.90
N ARG A 269 2.89 -38.76 7.53
CA ARG A 269 1.73 -39.63 7.29
C ARG A 269 1.92 -40.53 6.07
N ARG A 270 2.69 -40.09 5.06
CA ARG A 270 2.95 -40.86 3.84
C ARG A 270 3.96 -42.02 4.04
N ARG A 271 4.68 -42.03 5.17
CA ARG A 271 5.69 -43.07 5.49
C ARG A 271 5.19 -44.17 6.44
N ARG A 272 3.98 -44.04 7.00
CA ARG A 272 3.30 -45.10 7.75
C ARG A 272 2.29 -45.77 6.85
#